data_AF-G2P2U4-F1
#
_entry.id   AF-G2P2U4-F1
#
_cell.length_a   1.000
_cell.length_b   1.000
_cell.length_c   1.000
_cell.angle_alpha   90.00
_cell.angle_beta   90.00
_cell.angle_gamma   90.00
#
_symmetry.space_group_name_H-M   'P 1'
#
loop_
_entity.id
_entity.type
_entity.pdbx_description
1 polymer ?
#
loop_
_entity_poly.entity_id
_entity_poly.type
_entity_poly.pdbx_seq_one_letter_code
_entity_poly.pdbx_strand_id
1 'polypeptide(L)'
;MKLPGQSTSAGELSDAWSTDSELGFVACSGAFTTDVAQQTSGYLGSNWKVVNLDGQFREAPQIDSGVLDENTTMVTLSIGGNDAGFPQVLKECALTGCPPEEEIKKKIDAAQSGDPNRNIVGVGPLLQLIRAEAPNAKIMVMGYPQLFGSIGLICVTGVGTTGAQVLHRMAVYMQQAEMKTVESLGDKNIVYANPDRSFDGKRACDDPEGINKLVKAQSGDGDFKCLSTDSGCISRESYHPNKTGTSAYADAMQQAIGSLREANDVPDSRRQRR
;
A
#
# COMPACT_ATOMS: atom_id res chain seq x y z
N MET A 1 -1.26 11.77 -12.54
CA MET A 1 -2.05 10.68 -13.15
C MET A 1 -3.27 11.26 -13.88
N LYS A 2 -3.67 10.68 -15.01
CA LYS A 2 -4.92 11.05 -15.70
C LYS A 2 -5.95 9.92 -15.54
N LEU A 3 -7.12 10.24 -15.01
CA LEU A 3 -8.21 9.27 -14.85
C LEU A 3 -8.87 8.95 -16.21
N PRO A 4 -9.59 7.81 -16.34
CA PRO A 4 -10.41 7.52 -17.52
C PRO A 4 -11.28 8.71 -17.95
N GLY A 5 -11.22 9.07 -19.24
CA GLY A 5 -11.99 10.20 -19.78
C GLY A 5 -11.41 11.60 -19.54
N GLN A 6 -10.35 11.74 -18.73
CA GLN A 6 -9.73 13.04 -18.46
C GLN A 6 -8.48 13.29 -19.34
N SER A 7 -8.34 14.53 -19.82
CA SER A 7 -7.16 15.04 -20.54
C SER A 7 -6.13 15.70 -19.62
N THR A 8 -6.57 16.23 -18.49
CA THR A 8 -5.79 16.87 -17.42
C THR A 8 -5.51 15.86 -16.30
N SER A 9 -4.39 15.99 -15.59
CA SER A 9 -4.11 15.11 -14.46
C SER A 9 -4.89 15.48 -13.21
N ALA A 10 -5.17 14.50 -12.34
CA ALA A 10 -5.84 14.73 -11.06
C ALA A 10 -5.08 15.75 -10.17
N GLY A 11 -3.74 15.75 -10.23
CA GLY A 11 -2.91 16.73 -9.52
C GLY A 11 -3.11 18.15 -10.05
N GLU A 12 -3.04 18.33 -11.38
CA GLU A 12 -3.29 19.64 -12.01
C GLU A 12 -4.73 20.14 -11.76
N LEU A 13 -5.73 19.25 -11.78
CA LEU A 13 -7.11 19.62 -11.46
C LEU A 13 -7.26 20.04 -9.99
N SER A 14 -6.59 19.34 -9.07
CA SER A 14 -6.57 19.67 -7.65
C SER A 14 -5.87 21.01 -7.39
N ASP A 15 -4.70 21.24 -8.00
CA ASP A 15 -3.94 22.49 -7.87
C ASP A 15 -4.72 23.69 -8.44
N ALA A 16 -5.56 23.44 -9.46
CA ALA A 16 -6.42 24.44 -10.08
C ALA A 16 -7.76 24.64 -9.36
N TRP A 17 -8.03 23.92 -8.26
CA TRP A 17 -9.33 23.95 -7.56
C TRP A 17 -10.51 23.66 -8.50
N SER A 18 -10.32 22.73 -9.43
CA SER A 18 -11.34 22.40 -10.42
C SER A 18 -12.55 21.75 -9.78
N THR A 19 -13.75 22.12 -10.25
CA THR A 19 -15.00 21.44 -9.89
C THR A 19 -15.17 20.08 -10.58
N ASP A 20 -14.29 19.74 -11.53
CA ASP A 20 -14.36 18.51 -12.32
C ASP A 20 -13.74 17.30 -11.60
N SER A 21 -13.13 17.51 -10.43
CA SER A 21 -12.58 16.43 -9.61
C SER A 21 -12.54 16.79 -8.13
N GLU A 22 -12.92 15.83 -7.29
CA GLU A 22 -12.64 15.85 -5.86
C GLU A 22 -11.59 14.79 -5.54
N LEU A 23 -10.59 15.16 -4.72
CA LEU A 23 -9.54 14.26 -4.27
C LEU A 23 -9.59 14.12 -2.74
N GLY A 24 -10.00 12.94 -2.27
CA GLY A 24 -9.84 12.54 -0.87
C GLY A 24 -8.49 11.83 -0.66
N PHE A 25 -7.76 12.20 0.38
CA PHE A 25 -6.51 11.52 0.77
C PHE A 25 -6.48 11.28 2.28
N VAL A 26 -6.61 10.02 2.66
CA VAL A 26 -6.69 9.57 4.08
C VAL A 26 -5.68 8.47 4.39
N ALA A 27 -4.68 8.27 3.53
CA ALA A 27 -3.64 7.29 3.78
C ALA A 27 -2.77 7.76 4.96
N CYS A 28 -2.54 6.86 5.92
CA CYS A 28 -1.77 7.15 7.12
C CYS A 28 -0.59 6.18 7.28
N SER A 29 0.58 6.72 7.64
CA SER A 29 1.79 5.92 7.81
C SER A 29 1.71 5.03 9.05
N GLY A 30 1.81 3.72 8.84
CA GLY A 30 1.69 2.72 9.90
C GLY A 30 0.29 2.12 10.03
N ALA A 31 -0.65 2.50 9.17
CA ALA A 31 -2.00 1.93 9.16
C ALA A 31 -1.98 0.40 8.93
N PHE A 32 -2.73 -0.31 9.75
CA PHE A 32 -3.12 -1.71 9.59
C PHE A 32 -4.48 -1.80 8.91
N THR A 33 -4.87 -3.00 8.45
CA THR A 33 -6.20 -3.21 7.86
C THR A 33 -7.34 -2.83 8.82
N THR A 34 -7.14 -2.96 10.13
CA THR A 34 -8.12 -2.52 11.15
C THR A 34 -8.28 -1.00 11.20
N ASP A 35 -7.22 -0.22 11.03
CA ASP A 35 -7.31 1.25 11.02
C ASP A 35 -8.09 1.76 9.80
N VAL A 36 -8.19 0.94 8.75
CA VAL A 36 -9.04 1.22 7.60
C VAL A 36 -10.47 0.74 7.86
N ALA A 37 -10.62 -0.53 8.29
CA ALA A 37 -11.88 -1.26 8.29
C ALA A 37 -12.80 -1.00 9.47
N GLN A 38 -12.30 -0.51 10.61
CA GLN A 38 -13.04 -0.55 11.85
C GLN A 38 -14.25 0.38 11.79
N GLN A 39 -15.42 -0.16 11.43
CA GLN A 39 -16.69 0.55 11.51
C GLN A 39 -16.96 0.90 12.96
N THR A 40 -16.99 2.19 13.24
CA THR A 40 -17.22 2.71 14.57
C THR A 40 -18.69 2.52 14.97
N SER A 41 -19.04 1.33 15.46
CA SER A 41 -20.23 1.18 16.30
C SER A 41 -19.91 1.71 17.71
N GLY A 42 -19.70 3.02 17.79
CA GLY A 42 -19.47 3.77 19.01
C GLY A 42 -20.39 4.97 19.02
N TYR A 43 -21.57 4.82 19.63
CA TYR A 43 -22.51 5.90 19.88
C TYR A 43 -21.81 7.16 20.40
N LEU A 44 -22.09 8.32 19.79
CA LEU A 44 -21.84 9.64 20.38
C LEU A 44 -22.73 9.80 21.62
N GLY A 45 -22.28 9.27 22.75
CA GLY A 45 -22.88 9.53 24.05
C GLY A 45 -22.73 11.01 24.40
N SER A 46 -23.77 11.58 25.01
CA SER A 46 -23.96 12.99 25.39
C SER A 46 -22.89 13.64 26.29
N ASN A 47 -21.77 12.97 26.55
CA ASN A 47 -20.71 13.41 27.48
C ASN A 47 -19.32 13.59 26.84
N TRP A 48 -19.22 13.74 25.52
CA TRP A 48 -17.99 14.18 24.81
C TRP A 48 -16.71 13.38 25.12
N LYS A 49 -16.84 12.17 25.70
CA LYS A 49 -15.72 11.25 25.90
C LYS A 49 -15.82 10.15 24.86
N VAL A 50 -15.07 10.34 23.79
CA VAL A 50 -14.74 9.30 22.83
C VAL A 50 -13.93 8.23 23.56
N VAL A 51 -14.47 7.01 23.62
CA VAL A 51 -13.74 5.81 24.03
C VAL A 51 -13.78 4.83 22.87
N ASN A 52 -12.61 4.44 22.36
CA ASN A 52 -12.40 3.43 21.31
C ASN A 52 -12.75 3.84 19.86
N LEU A 53 -12.44 5.07 19.43
CA LEU A 53 -12.42 5.43 17.99
C LEU A 53 -11.01 5.54 17.42
N ASP A 54 -10.00 5.20 18.21
CA ASP A 54 -8.63 5.55 17.85
C ASP A 54 -8.07 4.49 16.91
N GLY A 55 -8.23 4.70 15.60
CA GLY A 55 -7.21 4.25 14.66
C GLY A 55 -5.84 4.78 15.09
N GLN A 56 -4.75 4.37 14.41
CA GLN A 56 -3.40 4.88 14.72
C GLN A 56 -3.42 6.40 14.96
N PHE A 57 -2.84 6.83 16.09
CA PHE A 57 -2.77 8.25 16.51
C PHE A 57 -4.10 8.98 16.77
N ARG A 58 -5.19 8.25 17.08
CA ARG A 58 -6.55 8.79 17.32
C ARG A 58 -7.23 9.35 16.09
N GLU A 59 -6.82 8.87 14.93
CA GLU A 59 -7.49 9.17 13.67
C GLU A 59 -8.76 8.31 13.55
N ALA A 60 -9.79 8.87 12.92
CA ALA A 60 -10.98 8.10 12.58
C ALA A 60 -10.60 7.00 11.56
N PRO A 61 -11.28 5.85 11.59
CA PRO A 61 -11.07 4.81 10.59
C PRO A 61 -11.25 5.36 9.18
N GLN A 62 -10.38 4.96 8.24
CA GLN A 62 -10.30 5.63 6.94
C GLN A 62 -11.59 5.51 6.12
N ILE A 63 -12.34 4.40 6.24
CA ILE A 63 -13.66 4.27 5.58
C ILE A 63 -14.71 5.21 6.18
N ASP A 64 -14.57 5.58 7.46
CA ASP A 64 -15.50 6.46 8.19
C ASP A 64 -15.13 7.95 8.05
N SER A 65 -14.09 8.28 7.28
CA SER A 65 -13.59 9.65 7.10
C SER A 65 -14.50 10.55 6.25
N GLY A 66 -15.47 9.95 5.54
CA GLY A 66 -16.37 10.64 4.61
C GLY A 66 -15.84 10.80 3.19
N VAL A 67 -14.68 10.21 2.86
CA VAL A 67 -14.10 10.27 1.50
C VAL A 67 -14.64 9.20 0.54
N LEU A 68 -15.45 8.27 1.03
CA LEU A 68 -16.09 7.23 0.24
C LEU A 68 -17.59 7.44 0.22
N ASP A 69 -18.17 7.37 -0.97
CA ASP A 69 -19.61 7.47 -1.21
C ASP A 69 -19.98 6.80 -2.56
N GLU A 70 -21.26 6.83 -2.92
CA GLU A 70 -21.74 6.33 -4.22
C GLU A 70 -21.23 7.10 -5.44
N ASN A 71 -20.72 8.33 -5.28
CA ASN A 71 -20.17 9.15 -6.35
C ASN A 71 -18.68 8.89 -6.59
N THR A 72 -18.03 8.20 -5.66
CA THR A 72 -16.63 7.81 -5.75
C THR A 72 -16.42 6.93 -6.99
N THR A 73 -15.53 7.37 -7.88
CA THR A 73 -15.27 6.69 -9.17
C THR A 73 -14.00 5.84 -9.17
N MET A 74 -13.05 6.14 -8.29
CA MET A 74 -11.77 5.46 -8.17
C MET A 74 -11.31 5.47 -6.71
N VAL A 75 -10.89 4.31 -6.21
CA VAL A 75 -10.19 4.16 -4.93
C VAL A 75 -8.86 3.51 -5.21
N THR A 76 -7.77 4.07 -4.68
CA THR A 76 -6.44 3.48 -4.83
C THR A 76 -5.78 3.34 -3.47
N LEU A 77 -5.28 2.15 -3.15
CA LEU A 77 -4.74 1.85 -1.83
C LEU A 77 -3.57 0.88 -1.90
N SER A 78 -2.62 1.05 -0.98
CA SER A 78 -1.60 0.07 -0.60
C SER A 78 -1.76 -0.22 0.88
N ILE A 79 -2.03 -1.46 1.27
CA ILE A 79 -2.33 -1.84 2.66
C ILE A 79 -1.84 -3.28 2.92
N GLY A 80 -1.82 -3.73 4.18
CA GLY A 80 -1.46 -5.11 4.53
C GLY A 80 0.03 -5.36 4.81
N GLY A 81 0.93 -4.44 4.43
CA GLY A 81 2.37 -4.57 4.73
C GLY A 81 2.67 -4.53 6.24
N ASN A 82 1.95 -3.69 6.98
CA ASN A 82 2.05 -3.63 8.45
C ASN A 82 1.45 -4.89 9.10
N ASP A 83 0.30 -5.35 8.62
CA ASP A 83 -0.36 -6.60 9.06
C ASP A 83 0.52 -7.83 8.82
N ALA A 84 1.29 -7.85 7.73
CA ALA A 84 2.31 -8.87 7.44
C ALA A 84 3.56 -8.76 8.34
N GLY A 85 3.71 -7.66 9.08
CA GLY A 85 4.81 -7.44 10.01
C GLY A 85 6.13 -7.02 9.35
N PHE A 86 6.11 -6.49 8.12
CA PHE A 86 7.33 -6.12 7.41
C PHE A 86 8.27 -5.17 8.17
N PRO A 87 7.80 -4.17 8.94
CA PRO A 87 8.71 -3.33 9.73
C PRO A 87 9.59 -4.14 10.68
N GLN A 88 9.01 -5.16 11.34
CA GLN A 88 9.73 -6.04 12.25
C GLN A 88 10.66 -6.99 11.50
N VAL A 89 10.22 -7.56 10.37
CA VAL A 89 11.06 -8.40 9.50
C VAL A 89 12.29 -7.65 9.02
N LEU A 90 12.12 -6.41 8.55
CA LEU A 90 13.23 -5.55 8.09
C LEU A 90 14.22 -5.25 9.22
N LYS A 91 13.70 -4.95 10.42
CA LYS A 91 14.53 -4.71 11.61
C LYS A 91 15.34 -5.95 11.99
N GLU A 92 14.73 -7.12 12.04
CA GLU A 92 15.42 -8.38 12.34
C GLU A 92 16.47 -8.70 11.27
N CYS A 93 16.10 -8.60 9.98
CA CYS A 93 17.04 -8.76 8.87
C CYS A 93 18.27 -7.85 9.01
N ALA A 94 18.11 -6.61 9.46
CA ALA A 94 19.18 -5.63 9.58
C ALA A 94 20.05 -5.78 10.85
N LEU A 95 19.52 -6.37 11.93
CA LEU A 95 20.19 -6.40 13.24
C LEU A 95 20.63 -7.80 13.69
N THR A 96 19.79 -8.80 13.46
CA THR A 96 19.94 -10.15 14.03
C THR A 96 19.94 -11.26 12.96
N GLY A 97 19.64 -10.92 11.70
CA GLY A 97 19.38 -11.86 10.63
C GLY A 97 17.88 -12.06 10.40
N CYS A 98 17.51 -12.38 9.16
CA CYS A 98 16.10 -12.48 8.78
C CYS A 98 15.40 -13.69 9.43
N PRO A 99 14.09 -13.56 9.74
CA PRO A 99 13.27 -14.70 10.14
C PRO A 99 13.22 -15.79 9.05
N PRO A 100 12.84 -17.03 9.42
CA PRO A 100 12.55 -18.07 8.45
C PRO A 100 11.44 -17.64 7.48
N GLU A 101 11.64 -17.89 6.18
CA GLU A 101 10.67 -17.47 5.14
C GLU A 101 9.26 -18.01 5.36
N GLU A 102 9.13 -19.24 5.85
CA GLU A 102 7.82 -19.84 6.13
C GLU A 102 7.04 -19.12 7.23
N GLU A 103 7.73 -18.45 8.17
CA GLU A 103 7.07 -17.60 9.17
C GLU A 103 6.57 -16.31 8.52
N ILE A 104 7.36 -15.70 7.64
CA ILE A 104 7.00 -14.47 6.93
C ILE A 104 5.82 -14.73 5.99
N LYS A 105 5.84 -15.84 5.23
CA LYS A 105 4.74 -16.25 4.36
C LYS A 105 3.43 -16.43 5.13
N LYS A 106 3.45 -17.09 6.30
CA LYS A 106 2.26 -17.21 7.17
C LYS A 106 1.72 -15.85 7.59
N LYS A 107 2.60 -14.89 7.90
CA LYS A 107 2.18 -13.52 8.25
C LYS A 107 1.56 -12.80 7.06
N ILE A 108 2.11 -12.97 5.85
CA ILE A 108 1.54 -12.44 4.60
C ILE A 108 0.18 -13.06 4.32
N ASP A 109 0.04 -14.38 4.41
CA ASP A 109 -1.23 -15.07 4.19
C ASP A 109 -2.31 -14.57 5.16
N ALA A 110 -1.98 -14.44 6.45
CA ALA A 110 -2.87 -13.86 7.45
C ALA A 110 -3.23 -12.39 7.17
N ALA A 111 -2.30 -11.58 6.64
CA ALA A 111 -2.59 -10.22 6.21
C ALA A 111 -3.59 -10.17 5.05
N GLN A 112 -3.57 -11.17 4.16
CA GLN A 112 -4.48 -11.27 3.03
C GLN A 112 -5.87 -11.78 3.42
N SER A 113 -5.93 -12.87 4.19
CA SER A 113 -7.17 -13.57 4.53
C SER A 113 -7.85 -13.11 5.82
N GLY A 114 -7.09 -12.47 6.71
CA GLY A 114 -7.53 -12.12 8.07
C GLY A 114 -7.02 -13.12 9.12
N ASP A 115 -6.85 -12.62 10.34
CA ASP A 115 -6.51 -13.44 11.51
C ASP A 115 -7.05 -12.75 12.78
N PRO A 116 -8.19 -13.23 13.32
CA PRO A 116 -8.80 -12.67 14.53
C PRO A 116 -7.88 -12.72 15.75
N ASN A 117 -6.99 -13.72 15.86
CA ASN A 117 -6.07 -13.83 16.99
C ASN A 117 -4.98 -12.75 16.95
N ARG A 118 -4.72 -12.19 15.77
CA ARG A 118 -3.78 -11.08 15.55
C ARG A 118 -4.51 -9.75 15.32
N ASN A 119 -5.83 -9.72 15.47
CA ASN A 119 -6.68 -8.56 15.16
C ASN A 119 -6.46 -8.04 13.72
N ILE A 120 -6.51 -8.93 12.73
CA ILE A 120 -6.34 -8.58 11.31
C ILE A 120 -7.67 -8.83 10.59
N VAL A 121 -8.20 -7.80 9.92
CA VAL A 121 -9.42 -7.92 9.09
C VAL A 121 -9.13 -8.66 7.79
N GLY A 122 -7.94 -8.48 7.24
CA GLY A 122 -7.52 -9.07 5.98
C GLY A 122 -7.81 -8.15 4.80
N VAL A 123 -6.89 -8.10 3.83
CA VAL A 123 -7.04 -7.29 2.62
C VAL A 123 -8.30 -7.68 1.83
N GLY A 124 -8.58 -8.98 1.68
CA GLY A 124 -9.76 -9.44 0.95
C GLY A 124 -11.08 -8.92 1.55
N PRO A 125 -11.36 -9.17 2.85
CA PRO A 125 -12.52 -8.63 3.55
C PRO A 125 -12.57 -7.09 3.55
N LEU A 126 -11.44 -6.41 3.73
CA LEU A 126 -11.38 -4.95 3.68
C LEU A 126 -11.82 -4.39 2.32
N LEU A 127 -11.41 -5.02 1.22
CA LEU A 127 -11.82 -4.59 -0.13
C LEU A 127 -13.33 -4.73 -0.34
N GLN A 128 -13.97 -5.72 0.28
CA GLN A 128 -15.43 -5.86 0.25
C GLN A 128 -16.14 -4.75 1.03
N LEU A 129 -15.56 -4.30 2.16
CA LEU A 129 -16.07 -3.15 2.91
C LEU A 129 -15.99 -1.86 2.08
N ILE A 130 -14.83 -1.57 1.48
CA ILE A 130 -14.64 -0.41 0.60
C ILE A 130 -15.61 -0.48 -0.59
N ARG A 131 -15.81 -1.66 -1.17
CA ARG A 131 -16.73 -1.89 -2.29
C ARG A 131 -18.18 -1.62 -1.92
N ALA A 132 -18.56 -1.81 -0.66
CA ALA A 132 -19.90 -1.52 -0.16
C ALA A 132 -20.12 -0.01 0.02
N GLU A 133 -19.13 0.72 0.54
CA GLU A 133 -19.20 2.19 0.71
C GLU A 133 -19.10 2.95 -0.62
N ALA A 134 -18.31 2.43 -1.57
CA ALA A 134 -18.09 3.06 -2.88
C ALA A 134 -18.59 2.16 -4.04
N PRO A 135 -19.92 1.97 -4.20
CA PRO A 135 -20.46 0.93 -5.05
C PRO A 135 -20.19 1.09 -6.56
N ASN A 136 -19.81 2.29 -7.00
CA ASN A 136 -19.52 2.61 -8.40
C ASN A 136 -18.03 2.75 -8.69
N ALA A 137 -17.18 2.66 -7.67
CA ALA A 137 -15.75 2.88 -7.81
C ALA A 137 -15.04 1.70 -8.47
N LYS A 138 -14.00 2.01 -9.24
CA LYS A 138 -12.92 1.05 -9.51
C LYS A 138 -11.93 1.09 -8.34
N ILE A 139 -11.62 -0.06 -7.75
CA ILE A 139 -10.71 -0.17 -6.62
C ILE A 139 -9.39 -0.75 -7.14
N MET A 140 -8.31 0.01 -7.04
CA MET A 140 -6.96 -0.41 -7.43
C MET A 140 -6.10 -0.65 -6.20
N VAL A 141 -5.79 -1.92 -5.95
CA VAL A 141 -4.78 -2.34 -4.97
C VAL A 141 -3.41 -2.14 -5.59
N MET A 142 -2.68 -1.14 -5.13
CA MET A 142 -1.31 -0.86 -5.52
C MET A 142 -0.37 -1.70 -4.63
N GLY A 143 0.36 -2.63 -5.24
CA GLY A 143 1.26 -3.52 -4.53
C GLY A 143 2.56 -2.85 -4.05
N TYR A 144 3.47 -3.68 -3.53
CA TYR A 144 4.80 -3.25 -3.08
C TYR A 144 5.88 -3.73 -4.07
N PRO A 145 6.82 -2.86 -4.52
CA PRO A 145 7.92 -3.28 -5.38
C PRO A 145 8.94 -4.11 -4.61
N GLN A 146 9.81 -4.81 -5.32
CA GLN A 146 11.02 -5.35 -4.72
C GLN A 146 11.91 -4.20 -4.21
N LEU A 147 12.46 -4.35 -3.01
CA LEU A 147 13.31 -3.33 -2.39
C LEU A 147 14.66 -3.17 -3.08
N PHE A 148 15.20 -4.27 -3.62
CA PHE A 148 16.56 -4.34 -4.14
C PHE A 148 16.57 -4.85 -5.60
N GLY A 149 17.48 -4.31 -6.41
CA GLY A 149 17.85 -4.86 -7.72
C GLY A 149 18.78 -6.07 -7.61
N SER A 150 19.60 -6.31 -8.65
CA SER A 150 20.52 -7.46 -8.79
C SER A 150 21.76 -7.42 -7.87
N ILE A 151 21.68 -6.79 -6.70
CA ILE A 151 22.76 -5.93 -6.21
C ILE A 151 24.02 -6.67 -5.73
N GLY A 152 25.16 -6.14 -6.17
CA GLY A 152 26.49 -6.47 -5.65
C GLY A 152 26.70 -6.07 -4.18
N LEU A 153 27.71 -6.67 -3.56
CA LEU A 153 28.02 -6.71 -2.11
C LEU A 153 27.96 -5.38 -1.32
N ILE A 154 27.97 -4.21 -1.97
CA ILE A 154 28.11 -2.89 -1.32
C ILE A 154 26.76 -2.30 -0.87
N CYS A 155 25.64 -2.68 -1.50
CA CYS A 155 24.33 -2.09 -1.20
C CYS A 155 23.63 -2.67 0.03
N VAL A 156 24.00 -3.88 0.42
CA VAL A 156 23.29 -4.66 1.44
C VAL A 156 23.81 -4.39 2.86
N THR A 157 24.52 -3.28 3.09
CA THR A 157 24.98 -2.90 4.44
C THR A 157 23.78 -2.76 5.37
N GLY A 158 23.70 -3.61 6.38
CA GLY A 158 22.51 -3.81 7.23
C GLY A 158 22.00 -5.25 7.10
N VAL A 159 21.31 -5.56 5.99
CA VAL A 159 20.63 -6.86 5.79
C VAL A 159 21.54 -7.97 5.24
N GLY A 160 22.69 -7.63 4.67
CA GLY A 160 23.57 -8.56 3.97
C GLY A 160 22.95 -9.16 2.69
N THR A 161 23.75 -9.86 1.90
CA THR A 161 23.28 -10.46 0.63
C THR A 161 22.18 -11.48 0.87
N THR A 162 22.33 -12.29 1.92
CA THR A 162 21.32 -13.29 2.31
C THR A 162 20.01 -12.62 2.71
N GLY A 163 20.05 -11.56 3.51
CA GLY A 163 18.84 -10.87 3.92
C GLY A 163 18.15 -10.14 2.76
N ALA A 164 18.92 -9.52 1.86
CA ALA A 164 18.37 -8.93 0.64
C ALA A 164 17.67 -9.96 -0.24
N GLN A 165 18.21 -11.19 -0.36
CA GLN A 165 17.56 -12.28 -1.09
C GLN A 165 16.26 -12.76 -0.43
N VAL A 166 16.22 -12.84 0.90
CA VAL A 166 14.98 -13.14 1.64
C VAL A 166 13.95 -12.06 1.38
N LEU A 167 14.30 -10.79 1.58
CA LEU A 167 13.40 -9.65 1.37
C LEU A 167 12.90 -9.58 -0.08
N HIS A 168 13.74 -9.86 -1.06
CA HIS A 168 13.33 -9.98 -2.46
C HIS A 168 12.27 -11.08 -2.66
N ARG A 169 12.51 -12.30 -2.16
CA ARG A 169 11.53 -13.40 -2.26
C ARG A 169 10.22 -13.07 -1.54
N MET A 170 10.28 -12.39 -0.41
CA MET A 170 9.09 -12.01 0.35
C MET A 170 8.30 -10.89 -0.34
N ALA A 171 8.95 -9.94 -1.01
CA ALA A 171 8.27 -8.95 -1.85
C ALA A 171 7.53 -9.65 -3.02
N VAL A 172 8.18 -10.59 -3.70
CA VAL A 172 7.54 -11.39 -4.76
C VAL A 172 6.35 -12.19 -4.21
N TYR A 173 6.50 -12.80 -3.04
CA TYR A 173 5.41 -13.55 -2.41
C TYR A 173 4.23 -12.66 -2.03
N MET A 174 4.49 -11.47 -1.46
CA MET A 174 3.45 -10.48 -1.16
C MET A 174 2.67 -10.07 -2.41
N GLN A 175 3.37 -9.73 -3.49
CA GLN A 175 2.75 -9.36 -4.76
C GLN A 175 1.84 -10.47 -5.30
N GLN A 176 2.28 -11.73 -5.21
CA GLN A 176 1.48 -12.89 -5.62
C GLN A 176 0.26 -13.09 -4.72
N ALA A 177 0.42 -12.90 -3.41
CA ALA A 177 -0.65 -13.05 -2.44
C ALA A 177 -1.73 -11.96 -2.63
N GLU A 178 -1.33 -10.70 -2.78
CA GLU A 178 -2.24 -9.57 -3.09
C GLU A 178 -3.00 -9.79 -4.40
N MET A 179 -2.29 -10.16 -5.47
CA MET A 179 -2.90 -10.48 -6.76
C MET A 179 -3.94 -11.60 -6.64
N LYS A 180 -3.57 -12.70 -5.98
CA LYS A 180 -4.48 -13.84 -5.76
C LYS A 180 -5.68 -13.47 -4.91
N THR A 181 -5.51 -12.63 -3.88
CA THR A 181 -6.60 -12.10 -3.06
C THR A 181 -7.59 -11.35 -3.94
N VAL A 182 -7.12 -10.39 -4.73
CA VAL A 182 -7.97 -9.60 -5.63
C VAL A 182 -8.68 -10.50 -6.66
N GLU A 183 -7.97 -11.42 -7.31
CA GLU A 183 -8.56 -12.36 -8.27
C GLU A 183 -9.65 -13.24 -7.64
N SER A 184 -9.44 -13.67 -6.38
CA SER A 184 -10.40 -14.53 -5.67
C SER A 184 -11.72 -13.85 -5.33
N LEU A 185 -11.76 -12.51 -5.30
CA LEU A 185 -12.99 -11.76 -5.05
C LEU A 185 -13.97 -11.85 -6.24
N GLY A 186 -13.46 -12.09 -7.46
CA GLY A 186 -14.29 -12.20 -8.66
C GLY A 186 -14.98 -10.91 -9.11
N ASP A 187 -14.70 -9.77 -8.46
CA ASP A 187 -15.23 -8.46 -8.85
C ASP A 187 -14.28 -7.79 -9.84
N LYS A 188 -14.76 -7.61 -11.08
CA LYS A 188 -14.03 -6.95 -12.17
C LYS A 188 -13.66 -5.48 -11.91
N ASN A 189 -14.30 -4.84 -10.91
CA ASN A 189 -14.00 -3.47 -10.53
C ASN A 189 -12.87 -3.39 -9.49
N ILE A 190 -12.42 -4.51 -8.93
CA ILE A 190 -11.30 -4.57 -8.00
C ILE A 190 -10.10 -5.15 -8.75
N VAL A 191 -9.03 -4.39 -8.86
CA VAL A 191 -7.85 -4.75 -9.67
C VAL A 191 -6.57 -4.60 -8.85
N TYR A 192 -5.59 -5.45 -9.16
CA TYR A 192 -4.25 -5.35 -8.60
C TYR A 192 -3.30 -4.69 -9.61
N ALA A 193 -2.50 -3.75 -9.14
CA ALA A 193 -1.45 -3.09 -9.92
C ALA A 193 -0.08 -3.41 -9.32
N ASN A 194 0.76 -4.11 -10.09
CA ASN A 194 2.12 -4.44 -9.68
C ASN A 194 3.08 -3.28 -10.06
N PRO A 195 3.70 -2.57 -9.10
CA PRO A 195 4.62 -1.49 -9.41
C PRO A 195 6.02 -1.96 -9.80
N ASP A 196 6.36 -3.24 -9.64
CA ASP A 196 7.74 -3.74 -9.68
C ASP A 196 8.48 -3.39 -10.98
N ARG A 197 7.79 -3.40 -12.11
CA ARG A 197 8.33 -3.01 -13.42
C ARG A 197 8.70 -1.53 -13.49
N SER A 198 7.88 -0.65 -12.91
CA SER A 198 8.17 0.80 -12.90
C SER A 198 9.38 1.13 -12.02
N PHE A 199 9.64 0.29 -11.02
CA PHE A 199 10.80 0.36 -10.14
C PHE A 199 12.07 -0.27 -10.72
N ASP A 200 12.02 -0.93 -11.89
CA ASP A 200 13.23 -1.49 -12.52
C ASP A 200 14.27 -0.39 -12.80
N GLY A 201 15.51 -0.64 -12.40
CA GLY A 201 16.61 0.32 -12.40
C GLY A 201 16.42 1.54 -11.49
N LYS A 202 15.48 1.50 -10.53
CA LYS A 202 15.19 2.58 -9.57
C LYS A 202 14.96 2.07 -8.14
N ARG A 203 15.40 0.86 -7.82
CA ARG A 203 15.25 0.28 -6.47
C ARG A 203 16.29 0.88 -5.53
N ALA A 204 16.39 0.36 -4.31
CA ALA A 204 17.44 0.77 -3.40
C ALA A 204 18.80 0.49 -4.07
N CYS A 205 19.71 1.46 -4.01
CA CYS A 205 21.04 1.44 -4.64
C CYS A 205 21.10 1.39 -6.17
N ASP A 206 19.98 1.48 -6.88
CA ASP A 206 20.03 1.81 -8.31
C ASP A 206 20.30 3.31 -8.51
N ASP A 207 20.55 3.73 -9.75
CA ASP A 207 20.73 5.13 -10.13
C ASP A 207 19.81 5.48 -11.32
N PRO A 208 18.79 6.33 -11.11
CA PRO A 208 18.47 7.04 -9.87
C PRO A 208 17.85 6.15 -8.79
N GLU A 209 18.26 6.34 -7.54
CA GLU A 209 17.70 5.60 -6.39
C GLU A 209 16.25 6.03 -6.16
N GLY A 210 15.33 5.06 -6.14
CA GLY A 210 13.90 5.29 -5.91
C GLY A 210 13.35 4.70 -4.63
N ILE A 211 14.12 3.85 -3.94
CA ILE A 211 13.79 3.33 -2.61
C ILE A 211 14.92 3.71 -1.67
N ASN A 212 14.59 4.36 -0.55
CA ASN A 212 15.57 4.71 0.46
C ASN A 212 16.25 3.45 1.01
N LYS A 213 17.55 3.54 1.29
CA LYS A 213 18.27 2.52 2.06
C LYS A 213 17.92 2.63 3.55
N LEU A 214 18.77 2.08 4.42
CA LEU A 214 18.75 2.45 5.84
C LEU A 214 19.09 3.93 5.99
N VAL A 215 18.14 4.70 6.50
CA VAL A 215 18.28 6.12 6.81
C VAL A 215 18.43 6.24 8.32
N LYS A 216 19.43 6.99 8.79
CA LYS A 216 19.62 7.25 10.21
C LYS A 216 18.59 8.27 10.69
N ALA A 217 17.88 7.97 11.76
CA ALA A 217 16.96 8.93 12.37
C ALA A 217 17.71 9.98 13.22
N GLN A 218 17.15 11.17 13.44
CA GLN A 218 15.91 11.68 12.83
C GLN A 218 16.21 12.34 11.47
N SER A 219 15.41 12.02 10.46
CA SER A 219 15.56 12.52 9.08
C SER A 219 14.33 13.29 8.59
N GLY A 220 13.13 12.99 9.09
CA GLY A 220 11.89 13.65 8.69
C GLY A 220 10.90 13.85 9.84
N ASP A 221 9.88 14.68 9.61
CA ASP A 221 8.87 15.06 10.62
C ASP A 221 8.04 13.86 11.12
N GLY A 222 8.02 12.76 10.36
CA GLY A 222 7.35 11.52 10.74
C GLY A 222 8.14 10.60 11.68
N ASP A 223 9.42 10.90 11.95
CA ASP A 223 10.28 10.08 12.79
C ASP A 223 9.98 10.24 14.29
N PHE A 224 9.95 9.12 15.02
CA PHE A 224 9.93 9.17 16.48
C PHE A 224 11.21 9.84 17.02
N LYS A 225 11.09 10.50 18.18
CA LYS A 225 12.24 11.10 18.87
C LYS A 225 13.18 10.01 19.35
N CYS A 226 14.34 9.90 18.70
CA CYS A 226 15.43 9.04 19.16
C CYS A 226 15.97 9.57 20.48
N LEU A 227 16.05 8.73 21.51
CA LEU A 227 16.77 9.07 22.73
C LEU A 227 18.27 8.88 22.50
N SER A 228 19.10 9.64 23.22
CA SER A 228 20.57 9.58 23.08
C SER A 228 21.17 8.22 23.43
N THR A 229 20.39 7.31 24.03
CA THR A 229 20.76 5.94 24.38
C THR A 229 20.41 4.91 23.28
N ASP A 230 19.69 5.31 22.23
CA ASP A 230 19.24 4.40 21.19
C ASP A 230 20.35 4.13 20.17
N SER A 231 21.19 3.14 20.47
CA SER A 231 22.11 2.59 19.47
C SER A 231 21.29 1.96 18.34
N GLY A 232 21.29 2.59 17.15
CA GLY A 232 20.59 2.08 15.97
C GLY A 232 19.22 2.71 15.70
N CYS A 233 19.03 3.99 16.00
CA CYS A 233 17.79 4.69 15.61
C CYS A 233 17.69 4.83 14.08
N ILE A 234 16.72 4.14 13.49
CA ILE A 234 16.47 4.05 12.04
C ILE A 234 15.24 4.91 11.72
N SER A 235 15.35 5.75 10.69
CA SER A 235 14.25 6.59 10.22
C SER A 235 13.16 5.72 9.60
N ARG A 236 11.90 6.13 9.79
CA ARG A 236 10.73 5.50 9.19
C ARG A 236 10.73 5.62 7.67
N GLU A 237 11.51 6.54 7.10
CA GLU A 237 11.69 6.65 5.65
C GLU A 237 12.54 5.51 5.07
N SER A 238 13.23 4.73 5.90
CA SER A 238 14.05 3.60 5.44
C SER A 238 13.21 2.61 4.67
N TYR A 239 13.72 2.16 3.52
CA TYR A 239 13.02 1.24 2.60
C TYR A 239 11.68 1.77 2.04
N HIS A 240 11.36 3.04 2.23
CA HIS A 240 10.22 3.68 1.59
C HIS A 240 10.64 4.36 0.28
N PRO A 241 9.71 4.53 -0.67
CA PRO A 241 9.96 5.29 -1.88
C PRO A 241 10.36 6.74 -1.55
N ASN A 242 11.39 7.23 -2.23
CA ASN A 242 11.68 8.67 -2.27
C ASN A 242 10.95 9.31 -3.47
N LYS A 243 11.29 10.57 -3.81
CA LYS A 243 10.69 11.27 -4.96
C LYS A 243 10.74 10.48 -6.27
N THR A 244 11.85 9.82 -6.58
CA THR A 244 12.00 8.97 -7.78
C THR A 244 11.06 7.76 -7.70
N GLY A 245 10.94 7.13 -6.54
CA GLY A 245 10.02 6.01 -6.33
C GLY A 245 8.55 6.43 -6.35
N THR A 246 8.21 7.61 -5.84
CA THR A 246 6.86 8.19 -5.96
C THR A 246 6.48 8.38 -7.43
N SER A 247 7.41 8.85 -8.27
CA SER A 247 7.19 8.91 -9.74
C SER A 247 7.02 7.52 -10.34
N ALA A 248 7.79 6.53 -9.93
CA ALA A 248 7.63 5.14 -10.39
C ALA A 248 6.26 4.55 -10.02
N TYR A 249 5.72 4.87 -8.84
CA TYR A 249 4.36 4.51 -8.46
C TYR A 249 3.31 5.21 -9.34
N ALA A 250 3.48 6.50 -9.62
CA ALA A 250 2.60 7.22 -10.52
C ALA A 250 2.58 6.60 -11.94
N ASP A 251 3.74 6.16 -12.43
CA ASP A 251 3.86 5.44 -13.71
C ASP A 251 3.17 4.07 -13.67
N ALA A 252 3.34 3.30 -12.60
CA ALA A 252 2.66 2.01 -12.42
C ALA A 252 1.13 2.17 -12.42
N MET A 253 0.63 3.18 -11.72
CA MET A 253 -0.79 3.52 -11.69
C MET A 253 -1.30 3.95 -13.07
N GLN A 254 -0.55 4.79 -13.78
CA GLN A 254 -0.95 5.25 -15.12
C GLN A 254 -1.01 4.09 -16.12
N GLN A 255 -0.07 3.15 -16.03
CA GLN A 255 -0.08 1.92 -16.83
C GLN A 255 -1.29 1.05 -16.51
N ALA A 256 -1.58 0.81 -15.22
CA ALA A 256 -2.72 0.01 -14.79
C ALA A 256 -4.06 0.64 -15.26
N ILE A 257 -4.22 1.96 -15.15
CA ILE A 257 -5.39 2.68 -15.68
C ILE A 257 -5.49 2.51 -17.21
N GLY A 258 -4.37 2.55 -17.93
CA GLY A 258 -4.32 2.32 -19.38
C GLY A 258 -4.84 0.94 -19.77
N SER A 259 -4.35 -0.11 -19.10
CA SER A 259 -4.80 -1.49 -19.35
C SER A 259 -6.28 -1.70 -19.03
N LEU A 260 -6.84 -0.99 -18.03
CA LEU A 260 -8.28 -1.00 -17.77
C LEU A 260 -9.10 -0.35 -18.89
N ARG A 261 -8.55 0.59 -19.65
CA ARG A 261 -9.24 1.17 -20.83
C ARG A 261 -9.27 0.15 -21.96
N GLU A 262 -8.12 -0.42 -22.30
CA GLU A 262 -8.00 -1.40 -23.38
C GLU A 262 -8.92 -2.62 -23.17
N ALA A 263 -9.04 -3.13 -21.95
CA ALA A 263 -9.92 -4.25 -21.64
C ALA A 263 -11.43 -3.94 -21.81
N ASN A 264 -11.84 -2.67 -21.67
CA ASN A 264 -13.23 -2.24 -21.86
C ASN A 264 -13.57 -1.92 -23.33
N ASP A 265 -12.55 -1.65 -24.16
CA ASP A 265 -12.71 -1.32 -25.59
C ASP A 265 -12.68 -2.56 -26.51
N VAL A 266 -12.39 -3.75 -25.98
CA VAL A 266 -12.49 -5.01 -26.75
C VAL A 266 -13.97 -5.36 -26.97
N PRO A 267 -14.48 -5.39 -28.22
CA PRO A 267 -15.87 -5.75 -28.50
C PRO A 267 -16.13 -7.19 -28.05
N ASP A 268 -17.20 -7.40 -27.28
CA ASP A 268 -17.67 -8.73 -26.90
C ASP A 268 -18.07 -9.52 -28.16
N SER A 269 -17.16 -10.35 -28.65
CA SER A 269 -17.35 -11.21 -29.81
C SER A 269 -18.48 -12.24 -29.63
N ARG A 270 -19.07 -12.35 -28.43
CA ARG A 270 -20.27 -13.16 -28.16
C ARG A 270 -21.58 -12.44 -28.46
N ARG A 271 -21.60 -11.11 -28.61
CA ARG A 271 -22.82 -10.35 -28.99
C ARG A 271 -23.05 -10.28 -30.50
N GLN A 272 -22.07 -10.62 -31.34
CA GLN A 272 -22.20 -10.60 -32.80
C GLN A 272 -22.68 -11.93 -33.42
N ARG A 273 -23.06 -12.91 -32.60
CA ARG A 273 -23.69 -14.17 -33.06
C ARG A 273 -25.10 -14.30 -32.50
N ARG A 274 -26.00 -13.40 -32.89
CA ARG A 274 -27.45 -13.59 -32.83
C ARG A 274 -28.09 -12.91 -34.03
#